data_AF-A0A7J0AEY6-F1
#
_entry.id   AF-A0A7J0AEY6-F1
#
_cell.length_a   1.000
_cell.length_b   1.000
_cell.length_c   1.000
_cell.angle_alpha   90.00
_cell.angle_beta   90.00
_cell.angle_gamma   90.00
#
_symmetry.space_group_name_H-M   'P 1'
#
loop_
_entity.id
_entity.type
_entity.pdbx_description
1 polymer ?
#
loop_
_entity_poly.entity_id
_entity_poly.type
_entity_poly.pdbx_seq_one_letter_code
_entity_poly.pdbx_strand_id
1 'polypeptide(L)'
;MQYNQTYIFNELDKVNSLRNRIAHHETICFATNTSTIDTSYVINIYSKIKTLFSWMDIDSNSLLYGLDHINRVCAQINQLKAGI
;
A
#
# COMPACT_ATOMS: atom_id res chain seq x y z
N MET A 1 11.89 -17.94 5.97
CA MET A 1 12.30 -16.69 5.28
C MET A 1 13.44 -16.07 6.08
N GLN A 2 14.45 -15.49 5.45
CA GLN A 2 15.56 -14.82 6.14
C GLN A 2 15.40 -13.30 6.02
N TYR A 3 15.27 -12.61 7.15
CA TYR A 3 15.13 -11.15 7.23
C TYR A 3 16.50 -10.48 7.17
N ASN A 4 17.18 -10.56 6.02
CA ASN A 4 18.49 -9.95 5.81
C ASN A 4 18.38 -8.56 5.17
N GLN A 5 19.50 -7.86 5.03
CA GLN A 5 19.56 -6.51 4.46
C GLN A 5 18.94 -6.43 3.05
N THR A 6 19.16 -7.43 2.21
CA THR A 6 18.53 -7.53 0.88
C THR A 6 17.01 -7.59 0.96
N TYR A 7 16.47 -8.37 1.90
CA TYR A 7 15.04 -8.48 2.09
C TYR A 7 14.43 -7.13 2.52
N ILE A 8 15.03 -6.45 3.50
CA ILE A 8 14.58 -5.12 3.95
C ILE A 8 14.62 -4.10 2.80
N PHE A 9 15.71 -4.09 2.03
CA PHE A 9 15.86 -3.21 0.88
C PHE A 9 14.74 -3.43 -0.15
N ASN A 10 14.44 -4.69 -0.48
CA ASN A 10 13.38 -5.03 -1.42
C ASN A 10 11.98 -4.64 -0.92
N GLU A 11 11.74 -4.64 0.40
CA GLU A 11 10.48 -4.18 0.99
C GLU A 11 10.35 -2.65 0.92
N LEU A 12 11.44 -1.93 1.18
CA LEU A 12 11.50 -0.46 1.02
C LEU A 12 11.34 -0.03 -0.44
N ASP A 13 11.95 -0.75 -1.39
CA ASP A 13 11.85 -0.44 -2.82
C ASP A 13 10.41 -0.54 -3.34
N LYS A 14 9.61 -1.46 -2.80
CA LYS A 14 8.17 -1.57 -3.13
C LYS A 14 7.39 -0.35 -2.65
N VAL A 15 7.68 0.17 -1.45
CA VAL A 15 7.08 1.41 -0.93
C VAL A 15 7.50 2.59 -1.79
N ASN A 16 8.79 2.68 -2.14
CA ASN A 16 9.34 3.73 -2.99
C ASN A 16 8.70 3.74 -4.38
N SER A 17 8.45 2.56 -4.95
CA SER A 17 7.76 2.41 -6.23
C SER A 17 6.36 3.03 -6.20
N LEU A 18 5.54 2.73 -5.18
CA LEU A 18 4.22 3.38 -5.05
C LEU A 18 4.34 4.89 -4.88
N ARG A 19 5.29 5.36 -4.07
CA ARG A 19 5.56 6.79 -3.88
C ARG A 19 5.90 7.48 -5.21
N ASN A 20 6.72 6.85 -6.06
CA ASN A 20 7.07 7.41 -7.37
C ASN A 20 5.86 7.50 -8.30
N ARG A 21 4.98 6.50 -8.30
CA ARG A 21 3.72 6.55 -9.05
C ARG A 21 2.85 7.73 -8.61
N ILE A 22 2.72 7.96 -7.30
CA ILE A 22 1.99 9.11 -6.76
C ILE A 22 2.63 10.42 -7.19
N ALA A 23 3.96 10.54 -7.11
CA ALA A 23 4.70 11.74 -7.52
C ALA A 23 4.59 12.02 -9.03
N HIS A 24 4.40 10.98 -9.84
CA HIS A 24 4.17 11.09 -11.28
C HIS A 24 2.68 11.22 -11.63
N HIS A 25 1.79 11.40 -10.66
CA HIS A 25 0.34 11.48 -10.85
C HIS A 25 -0.28 10.26 -11.56
N GLU A 26 0.33 9.09 -11.41
CA GLU A 26 -0.24 7.86 -11.93
C GLU A 26 -1.46 7.42 -11.11
N THR A 27 -2.41 6.78 -11.79
CA THR A 27 -3.52 6.13 -11.10
C THR A 27 -3.00 4.89 -10.36
N ILE A 28 -3.39 4.72 -9.09
CA ILE A 28 -2.88 3.64 -8.21
C ILE A 28 -3.91 2.55 -7.87
N CYS A 29 -5.18 2.78 -8.16
CA CYS A 29 -6.30 1.85 -7.90
C CYS A 29 -6.75 1.10 -9.16
N PHE A 30 -5.88 1.01 -10.17
CA PHE A 30 -6.08 0.22 -11.38
C PHE A 30 -4.91 -0.76 -11.52
N ALA A 31 -5.20 -1.95 -12.02
CA ALA A 31 -4.14 -2.90 -12.38
C ALA A 31 -3.28 -2.28 -13.50
N THR A 32 -1.96 -2.46 -13.38
CA THR A 32 -0.96 -1.82 -14.23
C THR A 32 -1.28 -1.97 -15.71
N ASN A 33 -1.33 -0.86 -16.45
CA ASN A 33 -1.64 -0.80 -17.88
C ASN A 33 -3.01 -1.37 -18.27
N THR A 34 -3.98 -1.38 -17.35
CA THR A 34 -5.36 -1.82 -17.62
C THR A 34 -6.37 -0.81 -17.10
N SER A 35 -7.61 -0.90 -17.57
CA SER A 35 -8.76 -0.18 -17.01
C SER A 35 -9.43 -0.94 -15.86
N THR A 36 -8.89 -2.08 -15.45
CA THR A 36 -9.46 -2.90 -14.38
C THR A 36 -9.16 -2.27 -13.03
N ILE A 37 -10.22 -1.90 -12.29
CA ILE A 37 -10.09 -1.42 -10.90
C ILE A 37 -9.49 -2.55 -10.05
N ASP A 38 -8.38 -2.25 -9.38
CA ASP A 38 -7.69 -3.14 -8.47
C ASP A 38 -7.02 -2.34 -7.34
N THR A 39 -7.40 -2.66 -6.11
CA THR A 39 -6.86 -2.02 -4.89
C THR A 39 -5.86 -2.91 -4.16
N SER A 40 -5.62 -4.14 -4.64
CA SER A 40 -4.76 -5.12 -3.98
C SER A 40 -3.33 -4.62 -3.80
N TYR A 41 -2.78 -3.95 -4.81
CA TYR A 41 -1.45 -3.35 -4.75
C TYR A 41 -1.33 -2.31 -3.63
N VAL A 42 -2.30 -1.40 -3.52
CA VAL A 42 -2.32 -0.35 -2.49
C VAL A 42 -2.41 -0.97 -1.09
N ILE A 43 -3.32 -1.93 -0.89
CA ILE A 43 -3.45 -2.66 0.39
C ILE A 43 -2.15 -3.37 0.75
N ASN A 44 -1.49 -4.01 -0.23
CA ASN A 44 -0.24 -4.71 -0.01
C ASN A 44 0.88 -3.77 0.44
N ILE A 45 1.04 -2.61 -0.23
CA ILE A 45 2.04 -1.62 0.17
C ILE A 45 1.72 -1.01 1.54
N TYR A 46 0.44 -0.73 1.84
CA TYR A 46 0.04 -0.25 3.16
C TYR A 46 0.40 -1.24 4.28
N SER A 47 0.16 -2.54 4.06
CA SER A 47 0.56 -3.60 4.98
C SER A 47 2.09 -3.65 5.19
N LYS A 48 2.88 -3.44 4.13
CA LYS A 48 4.34 -3.34 4.22
C LYS A 48 4.79 -2.16 5.06
N ILE A 49 4.17 -1.00 4.90
CA ILE A 49 4.46 0.18 5.73
C ILE A 49 4.21 -0.15 7.21
N LYS A 50 3.07 -0.75 7.56
CA LYS A 50 2.78 -1.17 8.94
C LYS A 50 3.79 -2.21 9.46
N THR A 51 4.20 -3.14 8.61
CA THR A 51 5.23 -4.14 8.94
C THR A 51 6.58 -3.49 9.25
N LEU A 52 7.02 -2.56 8.40
CA LEU A 52 8.27 -1.82 8.59
C LEU A 52 8.23 -0.99 9.89
N PHE A 53 7.11 -0.33 10.19
CA PHE A 53 6.92 0.36 11.47
C PHE A 53 7.02 -0.58 12.66
N SER A 54 6.38 -1.75 12.59
CA SER A 54 6.48 -2.75 13.66
C SER A 54 7.91 -3.25 13.89
N TRP A 55 8.73 -3.39 12.84
CA TRP A 55 10.15 -3.78 13.01
C TRP A 55 11.00 -2.69 13.67
N MET A 56 10.59 -1.43 13.56
CA MET A 56 11.25 -0.29 14.20
C MET A 56 10.67 0.04 15.58
N ASP A 57 9.78 -0.82 16.11
CA ASP A 57 9.06 -0.59 17.37
C ASP A 57 8.25 0.72 17.38
N ILE A 58 7.70 1.10 16.21
CA ILE A 58 6.85 2.28 16.03
C ILE A 58 5.38 1.87 16.12
N ASP A 59 4.61 2.52 17.00
CA ASP A 59 3.15 2.37 17.03
C ASP A 59 2.51 2.98 15.78
N SER A 60 2.31 2.13 14.78
CA SER A 60 1.68 2.49 13.52
C SER A 60 0.25 3.02 13.68
N ASN A 61 -0.50 2.63 14.73
CA ASN A 61 -1.87 3.08 14.91
C ASN A 61 -1.90 4.53 15.40
N SER A 62 -1.03 4.88 16.35
CA SER A 62 -0.87 6.27 16.78
C SER A 62 -0.29 7.14 15.66
N LEU A 63 0.74 6.65 14.95
CA LEU A 63 1.41 7.45 13.92
C LEU A 63 0.52 7.72 12.70
N LEU A 64 -0.32 6.75 12.33
CA LEU A 64 -1.20 6.84 11.16
C LEU A 64 -2.62 7.26 11.51
N TYR A 65 -2.88 7.71 12.74
CA TYR A 65 -4.21 8.12 13.15
C TYR A 65 -4.79 9.19 12.21
N GLY A 66 -5.98 8.92 11.66
CA GLY A 66 -6.64 9.78 10.68
C GLY A 66 -6.24 9.49 9.23
N LEU A 67 -5.15 8.76 9.00
CA LEU A 67 -4.68 8.28 7.69
C LEU A 67 -4.87 6.76 7.51
N ASP A 68 -5.31 6.05 8.55
CA ASP A 68 -5.47 4.60 8.63
C ASP A 68 -6.73 4.04 7.96
N HIS A 69 -7.53 4.91 7.35
CA HIS A 69 -8.77 4.57 6.67
C HIS A 69 -8.57 3.94 5.27
N ILE A 70 -7.33 3.61 4.88
CA ILE A 70 -6.99 3.05 3.55
C ILE A 70 -7.79 1.77 3.26
N ASN A 71 -7.85 0.82 4.20
CA ASN A 71 -8.60 -0.42 4.00
C ASN A 71 -10.09 -0.16 3.76
N ARG A 72 -10.66 0.83 4.46
CA ARG A 72 -12.06 1.23 4.28
C ARG A 72 -12.29 1.81 2.89
N VAL A 73 -11.42 2.71 2.44
CA VAL A 73 -11.54 3.32 1.10
C VAL A 73 -11.38 2.27 0.00
N CYS A 74 -10.39 1.38 0.12
CA CYS A 74 -10.22 0.29 -0.83
C CYS A 74 -11.44 -0.65 -0.86
N ALA A 75 -12.05 -0.94 0.30
CA ALA A 75 -13.29 -1.72 0.36
C ALA A 75 -14.44 -1.01 -0.35
N GLN A 76 -14.60 0.31 -0.18
CA GLN A 76 -15.62 1.10 -0.88
C GLN A 76 -15.41 1.08 -2.40
N ILE A 77 -14.16 1.23 -2.86
CA ILE A 77 -13.81 1.12 -4.30
C ILE A 77 -14.18 -0.27 -4.84
N ASN A 78 -13.85 -1.33 -4.10
CA ASN A 78 -14.16 -2.70 -4.52
C ASN A 78 -15.67 -2.98 -4.54
N GLN A 79 -16.44 -2.38 -3.62
CA GLN A 79 -17.91 -2.45 -3.64
C GLN A 79 -18.50 -1.75 -4.85
N LEU A 80 -17.99 -0.55 -5.19
CA LEU A 80 -18.40 0.17 -6.40
C LEU A 80 -18.11 -0.64 -7.66
N LYS A 81 -16.94 -1.30 -7.73
CA LYS A 81 -16.60 -2.23 -8.81
C LYS A 81 -17.59 -3.39 -8.94
N ALA A 82 -18.06 -3.96 -7.83
CA ALA A 82 -18.97 -5.11 -7.84
C ALA A 82 -20.41 -4.78 -8.25
N GLY A 83 -20.77 -3.49 -8.23
CA GLY A 83 -22.09 -3.00 -8.68
C GLY A 83 -22.14 -2.56 -10.15
N ILE A 84 -21.03 -2.69 -10.89
CA ILE A 84 -20.89 -2.39 -12.32
C ILE A 84 -20.82 -3.71 -13.08
#